data_AF-A0A2V9ADE6-F1
#
_entry.id   AF-A0A2V9ADE6-F1
#
_cell.length_a   1.000
_cell.length_b   1.000
_cell.length_c   1.000
_cell.angle_alpha   90.00
_cell.angle_beta   90.00
_cell.angle_gamma   90.00
#
_symmetry.space_group_name_H-M   'P 1'
#
loop_
_entity.id
_entity.type
_entity.pdbx_description
1 polymer ?
#
loop_
_entity_poly.entity_id
_entity_poly.type
_entity_poly.pdbx_seq_one_letter_code
_entity_poly.pdbx_strand_id
1 'polypeptide(L)'
;MHRIVIQKNMCYRSGIMGSNERTISFRAVSEKIDALDSLAAAQDRSRSYLINEAITNYIELHAYQDALVRKGLEEKRKGRVLSHEEVVKGLKRTGRARQ
;
A
#
# COMPACT_ATOMS: atom_id res chain seq x y z
N MET A 1 -28.15 -20.78 -37.05
CA MET A 1 -27.21 -19.85 -37.73
C MET A 1 -26.80 -18.78 -36.75
N HIS A 2 -25.51 -18.72 -36.45
CA HIS A 2 -24.96 -18.16 -35.22
C HIS A 2 -25.09 -16.63 -35.11
N ARG A 3 -25.57 -16.21 -33.94
CA ARG A 3 -25.76 -14.83 -33.47
C ARG A 3 -24.40 -14.24 -33.09
N ILE A 4 -23.81 -13.41 -33.95
CA ILE A 4 -22.58 -12.66 -33.63
C ILE A 4 -22.99 -11.39 -32.91
N VAL A 5 -22.85 -11.39 -31.59
CA VAL A 5 -22.98 -10.19 -30.76
C VAL A 5 -21.62 -9.51 -30.76
N ILE A 6 -21.42 -8.51 -31.61
CA ILE A 6 -20.23 -7.64 -31.55
C ILE A 6 -20.41 -6.77 -30.30
N GLN A 7 -19.86 -7.19 -29.16
CA GLN A 7 -19.64 -6.29 -28.04
C GLN A 7 -18.61 -5.25 -28.48
N LYS A 8 -19.08 -4.02 -28.74
CA LYS A 8 -18.24 -2.83 -28.87
C LYS A 8 -17.53 -2.61 -27.53
N ASN A 9 -16.34 -3.17 -27.35
CA ASN A 9 -15.43 -2.73 -26.31
C ASN A 9 -15.10 -1.27 -26.59
N MET A 10 -15.60 -0.40 -25.71
CA MET A 10 -15.29 1.02 -25.70
C MET A 10 -13.77 1.19 -25.57
N CYS A 11 -13.15 1.56 -26.68
CA CYS A 11 -11.77 1.99 -26.75
C CYS A 11 -11.69 3.37 -26.08
N TYR A 12 -11.37 3.41 -24.78
CA TYR A 12 -10.93 4.65 -24.14
C TYR A 12 -9.52 4.99 -24.63
N ARG A 13 -9.41 5.57 -25.82
CA ARG A 13 -8.25 6.40 -26.20
C ARG A 13 -8.49 7.80 -25.66
N SER A 14 -8.26 7.97 -24.36
CA SER A 14 -8.09 9.32 -23.81
C SER A 14 -6.71 9.83 -24.22
N GLY A 15 -6.72 11.02 -24.83
CA GLY A 15 -5.55 11.68 -25.38
C GLY A 15 -4.49 12.01 -24.33
N ILE A 16 -3.32 12.33 -24.87
CA ILE A 16 -2.07 12.74 -24.25
C ILE A 16 -2.33 13.85 -23.20
N MET A 17 -2.53 13.46 -21.93
CA MET A 17 -1.97 14.23 -20.82
C MET A 17 -0.54 13.74 -20.67
N GLY A 18 0.44 14.65 -20.64
CA GLY A 18 1.83 14.29 -20.38
C GLY A 18 1.95 13.73 -18.96
N SER A 19 1.64 12.44 -18.79
CA SER A 19 1.93 11.71 -17.59
C SER A 19 3.45 11.49 -17.57
N ASN A 20 4.13 11.88 -16.50
CA ASN A 20 5.51 11.47 -16.25
C ASN A 20 5.56 9.97 -15.89
N GLU A 21 4.79 9.15 -16.60
CA GLU A 21 4.71 7.71 -16.44
C GLU A 21 5.94 7.10 -17.09
N ARG A 22 6.66 6.32 -16.28
CA ARG A 22 7.79 5.52 -16.75
C ARG A 22 7.37 4.07 -16.77
N THR A 23 7.62 3.41 -17.90
CA THR A 23 7.42 1.97 -18.00
C THR A 23 8.58 1.24 -17.33
N ILE A 24 8.25 0.25 -16.49
CA ILE A 24 9.22 -0.65 -15.87
C ILE A 24 8.91 -2.09 -16.28
N SER A 25 9.93 -2.95 -16.32
CA SER A 25 9.72 -4.39 -16.42
C SER A 25 9.49 -4.96 -15.03
N PHE A 26 8.42 -5.74 -14.86
CA PHE A 26 8.10 -6.40 -13.60
C PHE A 26 8.48 -7.88 -13.68
N ARG A 27 9.36 -8.33 -12.78
CA ARG A 27 9.77 -9.72 -12.65
C ARG A 27 9.22 -10.30 -11.35
N ALA A 28 8.50 -11.40 -11.46
CA ALA A 28 8.06 -12.21 -10.33
C ALA A 28 8.05 -13.70 -10.71
N VAL A 29 7.94 -14.56 -9.70
CA VAL A 29 7.69 -15.99 -9.90
C VAL A 29 6.32 -16.20 -10.54
N SER A 30 6.20 -17.26 -11.36
CA SER A 30 4.98 -17.60 -12.13
C SER A 30 3.74 -17.61 -11.27
N GLU A 31 3.83 -18.24 -10.10
CA GLU A 31 2.71 -18.44 -9.18
C GLU A 31 2.16 -17.10 -8.67
N LYS A 32 3.03 -16.09 -8.55
CA LYS A 32 2.63 -14.74 -8.14
C LYS A 32 1.92 -14.00 -9.28
N ILE A 33 2.35 -14.20 -10.53
CA ILE A 33 1.68 -13.61 -11.70
C ILE A 33 0.29 -14.21 -11.85
N ASP A 34 0.15 -15.53 -11.71
CA ASP A 34 -1.13 -16.23 -11.83
C ASP A 34 -2.12 -15.81 -10.74
N ALA A 35 -1.65 -15.65 -9.51
CA ALA A 35 -2.45 -15.13 -8.40
C ALA A 35 -2.90 -13.68 -8.65
N LEU A 36 -2.01 -12.84 -9.18
CA LEU A 36 -2.31 -11.45 -9.51
C LEU A 36 -3.32 -11.34 -10.65
N ASP A 37 -3.22 -12.19 -11.67
CA ASP A 37 -4.15 -12.23 -12.80
C ASP A 37 -5.55 -12.68 -12.37
N SER A 38 -5.60 -13.70 -11.50
CA SER A 38 -6.87 -14.17 -10.91
C SER A 38 -7.54 -13.06 -10.10
N LEU A 39 -6.76 -12.31 -9.32
CA LEU A 39 -7.25 -11.18 -8.52
C LEU A 39 -7.74 -10.04 -9.43
N ALA A 40 -6.99 -9.71 -10.47
CA ALA A 40 -7.34 -8.69 -11.45
C ALA A 40 -8.68 -9.00 -12.14
N ALA A 41 -8.86 -10.26 -12.57
CA ALA A 41 -10.10 -10.73 -13.17
C ALA A 41 -11.29 -10.66 -12.20
N ALA A 42 -11.08 -11.07 -10.94
CA ALA A 42 -12.13 -11.03 -9.92
C ALA A 42 -12.59 -9.60 -9.57
N GLN A 43 -11.69 -8.61 -9.69
CA GLN A 43 -11.97 -7.21 -9.37
C GLN A 43 -12.36 -6.35 -10.59
N ASP A 44 -12.40 -6.92 -11.80
CA ASP A 44 -12.55 -6.18 -13.07
C ASP A 44 -11.53 -5.02 -13.19
N ARG A 45 -10.27 -5.33 -12.84
CA ARG A 45 -9.14 -4.38 -12.88
C ARG A 45 -8.01 -4.88 -13.78
N SER A 46 -7.18 -3.96 -14.26
CA SER A 46 -5.96 -4.32 -14.97
C SER A 46 -4.86 -4.74 -14.00
N ARG A 47 -3.94 -5.59 -14.47
CA ARG A 47 -2.74 -5.96 -13.69
C ARG A 47 -1.93 -4.73 -13.26
N SER A 48 -1.77 -3.76 -14.15
CA SER A 48 -1.05 -2.52 -13.88
C SER A 48 -1.71 -1.69 -12.77
N TYR A 49 -3.04 -1.68 -12.70
CA TYR A 49 -3.78 -1.01 -11.62
C TYR A 49 -3.41 -1.61 -10.26
N LEU A 50 -3.48 -2.94 -10.11
CA LEU A 50 -3.16 -3.62 -8.86
C LEU A 50 -1.69 -3.48 -8.47
N ILE A 51 -0.77 -3.52 -9.45
CA ILE A 51 0.66 -3.30 -9.20
C ILE A 51 0.91 -1.90 -8.64
N ASN A 52 0.31 -0.88 -9.26
CA ASN A 52 0.46 0.50 -8.80
C ASN A 52 -0.16 0.70 -7.41
N GLU A 53 -1.35 0.15 -7.17
CA GLU A 53 -2.01 0.20 -5.86
C GLU A 53 -1.15 -0.45 -4.77
N ALA A 54 -0.61 -1.64 -5.03
CA ALA A 54 0.27 -2.33 -4.08
C ALA A 54 1.56 -1.54 -3.80
N ILE A 55 2.17 -0.94 -4.83
CA ILE A 55 3.37 -0.10 -4.69
C ILE A 55 3.06 1.17 -3.88
N THR A 56 1.95 1.85 -4.16
CA THR A 56 1.50 3.03 -3.41
C THR A 56 1.34 2.69 -1.93
N ASN A 57 0.59 1.63 -1.62
CA ASN A 57 0.36 1.19 -0.25
C ASN A 57 1.67 0.87 0.48
N TYR A 58 2.62 0.22 -0.20
CA TYR A 58 3.93 -0.09 0.35
C TYR A 58 4.73 1.18 0.66
N ILE A 59 4.82 2.11 -0.30
CA ILE A 59 5.57 3.35 -0.14
C ILE A 59 4.98 4.20 0.99
N GLU A 60 3.65 4.37 1.02
CA GLU A 60 2.97 5.18 2.02
C GLU A 60 3.14 4.61 3.43
N LEU A 61 3.01 3.28 3.58
CA LEU A 61 3.22 2.60 4.86
C LEU A 61 4.63 2.84 5.39
N HIS A 62 5.65 2.69 4.53
CA HIS A 62 7.04 2.89 4.93
C HIS A 62 7.35 4.37 5.22
N ALA A 63 6.83 5.30 4.42
CA ALA A 63 6.98 6.72 4.66
C ALA A 63 6.38 7.13 6.02
N TYR A 64 5.22 6.58 6.38
CA TYR A 64 4.60 6.79 7.68
C TYR A 64 5.46 6.27 8.83
N GLN A 65 5.99 5.04 8.71
CA GLN A 65 6.88 4.45 9.71
C GLN A 65 8.17 5.27 9.89
N ASP A 66 8.79 5.69 8.80
CA ASP A 66 9.98 6.53 8.82
C ASP A 66 9.71 7.88 9.50
N ALA A 67 8.55 8.48 9.23
CA ALA A 67 8.13 9.72 9.88
C ALA A 67 7.98 9.55 11.39
N LEU A 68 7.39 8.44 11.85
CA LEU A 68 7.28 8.12 13.28
C LEU A 68 8.66 7.94 13.94
N VAL A 69 9.58 7.23 13.28
CA VAL A 69 10.94 7.04 13.79
C VAL A 69 11.67 8.38 13.89
N ARG A 70 11.61 9.22 12.86
CA ARG A 70 12.23 10.56 12.87
C ARG A 70 11.66 11.42 13.99
N LYS A 71 10.34 11.42 14.16
CA LYS A 71 9.68 12.12 15.27
C LYS A 71 10.17 11.61 16.62
N GLY A 72 10.24 10.30 16.82
CA GLY A 72 10.75 9.72 18.07
C GLY A 72 12.20 10.11 18.37
N LEU A 73 13.06 10.14 17.34
CA LEU A 73 14.45 10.59 17.48
C LEU A 73 14.54 12.08 17.84
N GLU A 74 13.69 12.92 17.26
CA GLU A 74 13.62 14.34 17.60
C GLU A 74 13.17 14.57 19.04
N GLU A 75 12.11 13.89 19.48
CA GLU A 75 11.63 13.97 20.86
C GLU A 75 12.68 13.44 21.85
N LYS A 76 13.40 12.38 21.48
CA LYS A 76 14.57 11.90 22.25
C LYS A 76 15.65 12.96 22.37
N ARG A 77 16.00 13.66 21.27
CA ARG A 77 16.99 14.75 21.29
C ARG A 77 16.54 15.94 22.16
N LYS A 78 15.23 16.18 22.24
CA LYS A 78 14.62 17.18 23.14
C LYS A 78 14.53 16.72 24.60
N GLY A 79 15.00 15.52 24.93
CA GLY A 79 14.92 14.95 26.28
C GLY A 79 13.51 14.50 26.69
N ARG A 80 12.55 14.44 25.75
CA ARG A 80 11.17 14.00 26.01
C ARG A 80 11.08 12.47 25.98
N VAL A 81 11.76 11.85 26.92
CA VAL A 81 11.81 10.40 27.12
C VAL A 81 11.41 10.06 28.56
N LEU A 82 10.94 8.84 28.77
CA LEU A 82 10.62 8.31 30.10
C LEU A 82 11.62 7.23 30.46
N SER A 83 11.95 7.12 31.74
CA SER A 83 12.74 6.02 32.26
C SER A 83 11.97 4.70 32.19
N HIS A 84 12.69 3.58 32.31
CA HIS A 84 12.06 2.26 32.36
C HIS A 84 11.06 2.14 33.52
N GLU A 85 11.43 2.64 34.69
CA GLU A 85 10.61 2.63 35.90
C GLU A 85 9.31 3.42 35.73
N GLU A 86 9.38 4.59 35.07
CA GLU A 86 8.22 5.42 34.77
C GLU A 86 7.24 4.73 33.82
N VAL A 87 7.76 4.05 32.79
CA VAL A 87 6.95 3.27 31.84
C VAL A 87 6.24 2.12 32.55
N VAL A 88 6.95 1.33 33.37
CA VAL A 88 6.36 0.20 34.11
C VAL A 88 5.28 0.68 35.08
N LYS A 89 5.50 1.79 35.77
CA LYS A 89 4.50 2.41 36.66
C LYS A 89 3.25 2.84 35.88
N GLY A 90 3.44 3.45 34.70
CA GLY A 90 2.35 3.84 33.81
C GLY A 90 1.50 2.66 33.34
N LEU A 91 2.15 1.59 32.87
CA LEU A 91 1.47 0.38 32.39
C LEU A 91 0.70 -0.34 33.51
N LYS A 92 1.25 -0.43 34.73
CA LYS A 92 0.56 -1.02 35.89
C LYS A 92 -0.70 -0.25 36.27
N ARG A 93 -0.72 1.07 36.04
CA ARG A 93 -1.88 1.94 36.32
C ARG A 93 -2.99 1.75 35.29
N THR A 94 -2.65 1.67 34.00
CA THR A 94 -3.65 1.55 32.92
C THR A 94 -4.12 0.11 32.69
N GLY A 95 -3.27 -0.89 32.92
CA GLY A 95 -3.61 -2.32 32.76
C GLY A 95 -4.56 -2.86 33.83
N ARG A 96 -4.72 -2.19 34.97
CA ARG A 96 -5.65 -2.57 36.05
C ARG A 96 -7.04 -1.94 35.96
N ALA A 97 -7.23 -0.89 35.15
CA ALA A 97 -8.52 -0.21 35.02
C ALA A 97 -9.51 -0.94 34.08
N ARG A 98 -9.14 -2.14 33.61
CA ARG A 98 -9.92 -2.96 32.66
C ARG A 98 -10.26 -4.36 33.20
N GLN A 99 -10.01 -4.63 34.49
CA GLN A 99 -10.47 -5.84 35.19
C GLN A 99 -11.54 -5.48 36.20
#